data_AF-A0A7V2JHZ5-F1
#
_entry.id   AF-A0A7V2JHZ5-F1
#
_cell.length_a   1.000
_cell.length_b   1.000
_cell.length_c   1.000
_cell.angle_alpha   90.00
_cell.angle_beta   90.00
_cell.angle_gamma   90.00
#
_symmetry.space_group_name_H-M   'P 1'
#
loop_
_entity.id
_entity.type
_entity.pdbx_description
1 polymer ?
#
loop_
_entity_poly.entity_id
_entity_poly.type
_entity_poly.pdbx_seq_one_letter_code
_entity_poly.pdbx_strand_id
1 'polypeptide(L)'
;ADFSFELMLSSAAFGQLKRHRISTQITGPYDVSLSWTTPESIEEAGMKEVFDEVLQRSAQFANRIADSGLNMKPVAPYALCNAHRRRVIFKANARELYHISRLREDIHSQWDIRNLATQMLQIASEKMPSLFVMATGKHHFADRRQRVFKEDVKETPS
;
A
#
# COMPACT_ATOMS: atom_id res chain seq x y z
N ALA A 1 14.46 16.13 2.05
CA ALA A 1 14.76 14.77 2.55
C ALA A 1 14.06 13.76 1.67
N ASP A 2 14.78 12.71 1.28
CA ASP A 2 14.26 11.58 0.50
C ASP A 2 14.19 10.33 1.37
N PHE A 3 13.18 9.50 1.13
CA PHE A 3 12.93 8.26 1.85
C PHE A 3 12.81 7.13 0.83
N SER A 4 13.45 6.01 1.13
CA SER A 4 13.39 4.78 0.32
C SER A 4 12.84 3.66 1.20
N PHE A 5 11.88 2.92 0.66
CA PHE A 5 11.21 1.81 1.32
C PHE A 5 11.28 0.57 0.43
N GLU A 6 11.48 -0.59 1.04
CA GLU A 6 11.16 -1.87 0.43
C GLU A 6 9.75 -2.26 0.87
N LEU A 7 8.85 -2.41 -0.10
CA LEU A 7 7.44 -2.67 0.13
C LEU A 7 7.09 -4.06 -0.38
N MET A 8 6.33 -4.82 0.41
CA MET A 8 5.62 -6.01 -0.02
C MET A 8 4.13 -5.74 0.11
N LEU A 9 3.41 -5.72 -1.00
CA LEU A 9 2.00 -5.31 -1.07
C LEU A 9 1.24 -6.12 -2.10
N SER A 10 -0.09 -6.20 -1.97
CA SER A 10 -0.92 -6.84 -2.99
C SER A 10 -0.88 -6.09 -4.32
N SER A 11 -1.13 -6.80 -5.41
CA SER A 11 -1.33 -6.19 -6.73
C SER A 11 -2.42 -5.12 -6.73
N ALA A 12 -3.50 -5.31 -5.95
CA ALA A 12 -4.54 -4.30 -5.75
C ALA A 12 -3.98 -3.00 -5.16
N ALA A 13 -3.26 -3.09 -4.04
CA ALA A 13 -2.66 -1.92 -3.38
C ALA A 13 -1.62 -1.24 -4.29
N PHE A 14 -0.81 -2.02 -5.01
CA PHE A 14 0.13 -1.48 -5.97
C PHE A 14 -0.55 -0.72 -7.11
N GLY A 15 -1.71 -1.20 -7.58
CA GLY A 15 -2.55 -0.49 -8.56
C GLY A 15 -2.94 0.93 -8.12
N GLN A 16 -2.99 1.18 -6.81
CA GLN A 16 -3.22 2.50 -6.22
C GLN A 16 -1.92 3.28 -5.97
N LEU A 17 -0.89 2.62 -5.45
CA LEU A 17 0.42 3.22 -5.16
C LEU A 17 1.09 3.77 -6.44
N LYS A 18 0.99 3.04 -7.55
CA LYS A 18 1.58 3.42 -8.85
C LYS A 18 1.06 4.73 -9.45
N ARG A 19 0.00 5.31 -8.87
CA ARG A 19 -0.58 6.58 -9.31
C ARG A 19 0.15 7.80 -8.73
N HIS A 20 1.00 7.61 -7.73
CA HIS A 20 1.81 8.66 -7.11
C HIS A 20 3.06 8.92 -7.96
N ARG A 21 2.94 9.80 -8.95
CA ARG A 21 3.95 9.99 -10.01
C ARG A 21 5.19 10.75 -9.55
N ILE A 22 5.13 11.50 -8.45
CA ILE A 22 6.28 12.24 -7.90
C ILE A 22 7.06 11.31 -6.96
N SER A 23 7.41 10.13 -7.48
CA SER A 23 8.15 9.09 -6.77
C SER A 23 8.96 8.27 -7.77
N THR A 24 9.96 7.55 -7.27
CA THR A 24 10.65 6.49 -8.03
C THR A 24 10.11 5.15 -7.57
N GLN A 25 9.62 4.35 -8.51
CA GLN A 25 9.03 3.04 -8.21
C GLN A 25 9.74 1.97 -9.04
N ILE A 26 10.57 1.16 -8.40
CA ILE A 26 11.22 0.02 -9.04
C ILE A 26 10.46 -1.22 -8.62
N THR A 27 9.83 -1.85 -9.60
CA THR A 27 8.90 -2.93 -9.36
C THR A 27 9.55 -4.26 -9.72
N GLY A 28 9.58 -5.19 -8.78
CA GLY A 28 10.06 -6.56 -9.04
C GLY A 28 9.12 -7.35 -9.94
N PRO A 29 9.60 -8.46 -10.52
CA PRO A 29 8.74 -9.42 -11.20
C PRO A 29 7.69 -9.97 -10.21
N TYR A 30 6.61 -10.52 -10.75
CA TYR A 30 5.69 -11.29 -9.92
C TYR A 30 6.39 -12.56 -9.43
N ASP A 31 6.23 -12.84 -8.14
CA ASP A 31 6.81 -14.00 -7.48
C ASP A 31 5.73 -14.61 -6.58
N VAL A 32 5.29 -15.81 -6.96
CA VAL A 32 4.23 -16.53 -6.25
C VAL A 32 4.64 -16.95 -4.84
N SER A 33 5.94 -17.00 -4.53
CA SER A 33 6.43 -17.32 -3.18
C SER A 33 6.14 -16.20 -2.18
N LEU A 34 5.84 -14.98 -2.64
CA LEU A 34 5.47 -13.86 -1.80
C LEU A 34 4.08 -13.99 -1.16
N SER A 35 3.36 -15.07 -1.47
CA SER A 35 2.00 -15.34 -0.98
C SER A 35 1.02 -14.24 -1.44
N TRP A 36 -0.09 -14.11 -0.73
CA TRP A 36 -1.16 -13.16 -1.02
C TRP A 36 -1.61 -12.42 0.24
N THR A 37 -2.36 -11.35 0.03
CA THR A 37 -3.00 -10.57 1.08
C THR A 37 -4.46 -10.96 1.20
N THR A 38 -4.86 -11.45 2.38
CA THR A 38 -6.24 -11.79 2.72
C THR A 38 -6.90 -10.62 3.46
N PRO A 39 -8.03 -10.08 2.97
CA PRO A 39 -8.84 -9.11 3.71
C PRO A 39 -9.47 -9.71 4.97
N GLU A 40 -9.51 -8.93 6.04
CA GLU A 40 -10.17 -9.30 7.31
C GLU A 40 -11.63 -9.73 7.09
N SER A 41 -12.36 -9.05 6.21
CA SER A 41 -13.74 -9.42 5.86
C SER A 41 -13.90 -10.81 5.24
N ILE A 42 -12.84 -11.39 4.66
CA ILE A 42 -12.85 -12.79 4.18
C ILE A 42 -12.67 -13.75 5.37
N GLU A 43 -11.82 -13.39 6.33
CA GLU A 43 -11.61 -14.18 7.54
C GLU A 43 -12.86 -14.18 8.43
N GLU A 44 -13.47 -13.01 8.65
CA GLU A 44 -14.73 -12.85 9.39
C GLU A 44 -15.89 -13.63 8.76
N ALA A 45 -15.89 -13.78 7.43
CA ALA A 45 -16.86 -14.58 6.70
C ALA A 45 -16.60 -16.10 6.78
N GLY A 46 -15.50 -16.54 7.40
CA GLY A 46 -15.11 -17.96 7.47
C GLY A 46 -14.71 -18.54 6.10
N MET A 47 -14.29 -17.70 5.15
CA MET A 47 -13.99 -18.10 3.77
C MET A 47 -12.50 -18.18 3.47
N LYS A 48 -11.65 -18.05 4.51
CA LYS A 48 -10.21 -17.95 4.36
C LYS A 48 -9.62 -19.19 3.67
N GLU A 49 -10.01 -20.39 4.08
CA GLU A 49 -9.48 -21.64 3.54
C GLU A 49 -9.82 -21.80 2.05
N VAL A 50 -11.06 -21.50 1.68
CA VAL A 50 -11.52 -21.53 0.27
C VAL A 50 -10.78 -20.48 -0.55
N PHE A 51 -10.59 -19.28 0.00
CA PHE A 51 -9.85 -18.21 -0.65
C PHE A 51 -8.39 -18.59 -0.90
N ASP A 52 -7.72 -19.14 0.11
CA ASP A 52 -6.34 -19.61 0.03
C ASP A 52 -6.20 -20.75 -1.00
N GLU A 53 -7.16 -21.68 -1.06
CA GLU A 53 -7.17 -22.76 -2.07
C GLU A 53 -7.24 -22.20 -3.49
N VAL A 54 -8.14 -21.24 -3.75
CA VAL A 54 -8.31 -20.63 -5.07
C VAL A 54 -7.04 -19.89 -5.51
N LEU A 55 -6.43 -19.13 -4.61
CA LEU A 55 -5.20 -18.40 -4.91
C LEU A 55 -4.01 -19.34 -5.12
N GLN A 56 -3.93 -20.42 -4.35
CA GLN A 56 -2.92 -21.45 -4.56
C GLN A 56 -3.05 -22.10 -5.94
N ARG A 57 -4.28 -22.42 -6.37
CA ARG A 57 -4.53 -22.97 -7.72
C ARG A 57 -4.16 -21.98 -8.83
N SER A 58 -4.46 -20.70 -8.63
CA SER A 58 -4.05 -19.61 -9.53
C SER A 58 -2.52 -19.52 -9.64
N ALA A 59 -1.80 -19.56 -8.52
CA ALA A 59 -0.34 -19.56 -8.49
C ALA A 59 0.27 -20.79 -9.20
N GLN A 60 -0.28 -21.98 -8.95
CA GLN A 60 0.14 -23.21 -9.64
C GLN A 60 -0.09 -23.12 -11.15
N PHE A 61 -1.21 -22.56 -11.58
CA PHE A 61 -1.50 -22.37 -13.00
C PHE A 61 -0.54 -21.36 -13.65
N ALA A 62 -0.21 -20.26 -12.95
CA ALA A 62 0.81 -19.31 -13.42
C ALA A 62 2.17 -19.99 -13.63
N ASN A 63 2.61 -20.85 -12.70
CA ASN A 63 3.86 -21.59 -12.84
C ASN A 63 3.83 -22.54 -14.06
N ARG A 64 2.72 -23.26 -14.26
CA ARG A 64 2.55 -24.12 -15.45
C ARG A 64 2.62 -23.34 -16.76
N ILE A 65 2.09 -22.12 -16.79
CA ILE A 65 2.24 -21.22 -17.96
C ILE A 65 3.71 -20.86 -18.14
N ALA A 66 4.39 -20.43 -17.07
CA ALA A 66 5.80 -20.03 -17.13
C ALA A 66 6.73 -21.15 -17.65
N ASP A 67 6.42 -22.40 -17.31
CA ASP A 67 7.21 -23.58 -17.62
C ASP A 67 6.87 -24.24 -18.98
N SER A 68 5.92 -23.68 -19.74
CA SER A 68 5.42 -24.30 -20.98
C SER A 68 6.38 -24.22 -22.19
N GLY A 69 7.61 -23.71 -22.01
CA GLY A 69 8.68 -23.72 -23.01
C GLY A 69 8.62 -22.65 -24.12
N LEU A 70 7.54 -21.87 -24.23
CA LEU A 70 7.34 -20.88 -25.31
C LEU A 70 7.70 -19.43 -24.94
N ASN A 71 8.66 -19.20 -24.03
CA ASN A 71 8.92 -17.87 -23.44
C ASN A 71 7.66 -17.24 -22.80
N MET A 72 6.87 -18.05 -22.11
CA MET A 72 5.58 -17.66 -21.52
C MET A 72 5.70 -16.99 -20.15
N LYS A 73 6.92 -16.83 -19.62
CA LYS A 73 7.17 -16.16 -18.33
C LYS A 73 6.53 -14.76 -18.20
N PRO A 74 6.53 -13.89 -19.23
CA PRO A 74 5.85 -12.59 -19.15
C PRO A 74 4.32 -12.69 -19.14
N VAL A 75 3.76 -13.81 -19.60
CA VAL A 75 2.31 -14.06 -19.69
C VAL A 75 1.78 -14.74 -18.43
N ALA A 76 2.60 -15.54 -17.74
CA ALA A 76 2.24 -16.22 -16.49
C ALA A 76 1.49 -15.34 -15.46
N PRO A 77 1.86 -14.06 -15.25
CA PRO A 77 1.14 -13.18 -14.32
C PRO A 77 -0.33 -12.93 -14.66
N TYR A 78 -0.79 -13.19 -15.88
CA TYR A 78 -2.21 -13.06 -16.25
C TYR A 78 -3.10 -14.05 -15.50
N ALA A 79 -2.54 -15.15 -15.01
CA ALA A 79 -3.25 -16.11 -14.18
C ALA A 79 -3.35 -15.66 -12.70
N LEU A 80 -2.59 -14.65 -12.27
CA LEU A 80 -2.54 -14.21 -10.88
C LEU A 80 -3.68 -13.23 -10.54
N CYS A 81 -4.28 -13.43 -9.38
CA CYS A 81 -5.28 -12.52 -8.83
C CYS A 81 -4.66 -11.28 -8.16
N ASN A 82 -5.50 -10.25 -7.95
CA ASN A 82 -5.10 -9.00 -7.30
C ASN A 82 -4.62 -9.15 -5.85
N ALA A 83 -4.91 -10.28 -5.20
CA ALA A 83 -4.45 -10.59 -3.85
C ALA A 83 -2.96 -10.98 -3.81
N HIS A 84 -2.38 -11.50 -4.90
CA HIS A 84 -0.97 -11.88 -4.94
C HIS A 84 -0.07 -10.68 -4.63
N ARG A 85 0.95 -10.93 -3.83
CA ARG A 85 1.89 -9.90 -3.40
C ARG A 85 3.01 -9.71 -4.42
N ARG A 86 3.60 -8.52 -4.37
CA ARG A 86 4.78 -8.15 -5.15
C ARG A 86 5.71 -7.29 -4.32
N ARG A 87 7.00 -7.28 -4.69
CA ARG A 87 8.00 -6.38 -4.10
C ARG A 87 8.15 -5.11 -4.94
N VAL A 88 8.25 -3.98 -4.25
CA VAL A 88 8.46 -2.67 -4.86
C VAL A 88 9.45 -1.89 -4.01
N ILE A 89 10.52 -1.40 -4.62
CA ILE A 89 11.34 -0.35 -4.03
C ILE A 89 10.68 0.97 -4.36
N PHE A 90 10.26 1.68 -3.33
CA PHE A 90 9.55 2.95 -3.44
C PHE A 90 10.39 4.07 -2.83
N LYS A 91 10.72 5.08 -3.62
CA LYS A 91 11.42 6.27 -3.15
C LYS A 91 10.56 7.50 -3.35
N ALA A 92 10.40 8.29 -2.30
CA ALA A 92 9.64 9.54 -2.32
C ALA A 92 10.31 10.58 -1.42
N ASN A 93 10.15 11.85 -1.76
CA ASN A 93 10.56 12.93 -0.86
C ASN A 93 9.51 13.15 0.25
N ALA A 94 9.87 13.93 1.27
CA ALA A 94 8.95 14.25 2.37
C ALA A 94 7.60 14.82 1.88
N ARG A 95 7.62 15.74 0.91
CA ARG A 95 6.39 16.35 0.36
C ARG A 95 5.46 15.30 -0.24
N GLU A 96 5.98 14.35 -0.99
CA GLU A 96 5.17 13.28 -1.57
C GLU A 96 4.62 12.33 -0.50
N LEU A 97 5.38 12.02 0.55
CA LEU A 97 4.86 11.24 1.67
C LEU A 97 3.68 11.92 2.39
N TYR A 98 3.72 13.24 2.53
CA TYR A 98 2.56 14.02 3.00
C TYR A 98 1.36 13.88 2.07
N HIS A 99 1.59 13.98 0.76
CA HIS A 99 0.55 13.84 -0.24
C HIS A 99 -0.10 12.44 -0.20
N ILE A 100 0.73 11.40 -0.08
CA ILE A 100 0.30 10.00 0.04
C ILE A 100 -0.54 9.81 1.29
N SER A 101 -0.05 10.23 2.46
CA SER A 101 -0.81 10.15 3.72
C SER A 101 -2.18 10.83 3.58
N ARG A 102 -2.22 12.05 3.02
CA ARG A 102 -3.46 12.80 2.82
C ARG A 102 -4.49 12.10 1.92
N LEU A 103 -4.03 11.29 0.96
CA LEU A 103 -4.90 10.61 0.00
C LEU A 103 -5.21 9.15 0.36
N ARG A 104 -4.32 8.48 1.08
CA ARG A 104 -4.37 7.03 1.31
C ARG A 104 -4.67 6.65 2.75
N GLU A 105 -4.44 7.52 3.72
CA GLU A 105 -4.92 7.36 5.11
C GLU A 105 -6.38 7.84 5.27
N ASP A 106 -7.18 7.67 4.23
CA ASP A 106 -8.60 8.02 4.23
C ASP A 106 -9.43 6.78 4.56
N ILE A 107 -10.53 6.93 5.31
CA ILE A 107 -11.37 5.81 5.72
C ILE A 107 -12.00 5.09 4.52
N HIS A 108 -12.21 5.81 3.41
CA HIS A 108 -12.75 5.28 2.16
C HIS A 108 -11.70 4.65 1.25
N SER A 109 -10.41 4.74 1.60
CA SER A 109 -9.35 4.04 0.87
C SER A 109 -9.40 2.54 1.13
N GLN A 110 -8.99 1.75 0.13
CA GLN A 110 -8.77 0.31 0.32
C GLN A 110 -7.82 0.10 1.51
N TRP A 111 -8.23 -0.77 2.44
CA TRP A 111 -7.54 -0.99 3.71
C TRP A 111 -6.04 -1.33 3.55
N ASP A 112 -5.66 -2.10 2.52
CA ASP A 112 -4.28 -2.53 2.29
C ASP A 112 -3.34 -1.33 2.00
N ILE A 113 -3.71 -0.46 1.04
CA ILE A 113 -2.92 0.74 0.75
C ILE A 113 -2.96 1.76 1.90
N ARG A 114 -4.06 1.79 2.66
CA ARG A 114 -4.19 2.63 3.86
C ARG A 114 -3.19 2.20 4.93
N ASN A 115 -3.12 0.91 5.22
CA ASN A 115 -2.18 0.34 6.18
C ASN A 115 -0.74 0.56 5.74
N LEU A 116 -0.44 0.37 4.45
CA LEU A 116 0.88 0.62 3.89
C LEU A 116 1.30 2.10 4.02
N ALA A 117 0.40 3.03 3.67
CA ALA A 117 0.65 4.47 3.79
C ALA A 117 0.93 4.88 5.25
N THR A 118 0.12 4.36 6.18
CA THR A 118 0.27 4.60 7.62
C THR A 118 1.64 4.11 8.12
N GLN A 119 2.06 2.90 7.73
CA GLN A 119 3.35 2.34 8.12
C GLN A 119 4.52 3.15 7.56
N MET A 120 4.48 3.52 6.28
CA MET A 120 5.52 4.36 5.67
C MET A 120 5.64 5.70 6.40
N LEU A 121 4.50 6.33 6.72
CA LEU A 121 4.49 7.61 7.42
C LEU A 121 5.00 7.48 8.85
N GLN A 122 4.63 6.41 9.56
CA GLN A 122 5.12 6.15 10.91
C GLN A 122 6.65 6.03 10.92
N ILE A 123 7.22 5.18 10.05
CA ILE A 123 8.67 4.99 9.93
C ILE A 123 9.36 6.31 9.58
N ALA A 124 8.81 7.09 8.65
CA ALA A 124 9.37 8.39 8.27
C ALA A 124 9.30 9.41 9.42
N SER A 125 8.22 9.40 10.18
CA SER A 125 8.01 10.27 11.34
C SER A 125 8.94 9.93 12.50
N GLU A 126 9.23 8.65 12.72
CA GLU A 126 10.21 8.20 13.73
C GLU A 126 11.62 8.65 13.36
N LYS A 127 11.98 8.62 12.07
CA LYS A 127 13.31 9.04 11.60
C LYS A 127 13.48 10.55 11.52
N MET A 128 12.43 11.29 11.17
CA MET A 128 12.47 12.75 11.02
C MET A 128 11.21 13.42 11.62
N PRO A 129 11.06 13.45 12.96
CA PRO A 129 9.83 13.91 13.60
C PRO A 129 9.45 15.35 13.24
N SER A 130 10.43 16.25 13.17
CA SER A 130 10.20 17.66 12.84
C SER A 130 9.64 17.87 11.43
N LEU A 131 10.03 17.03 10.47
CA LEU A 131 9.49 17.10 9.11
C LEU A 131 8.05 16.60 9.03
N PHE A 132 7.66 15.62 9.84
CA PHE A 132 6.34 14.96 9.76
C PHE A 132 5.39 15.35 10.90
N VAL A 133 5.68 16.41 11.65
CA VAL A 133 4.86 16.85 12.78
C VAL A 133 3.39 17.08 12.40
N MET A 134 3.11 17.51 11.17
CA MET A 134 1.76 17.74 10.64
C MET A 134 1.25 16.64 9.71
N ALA A 135 2.02 15.59 9.47
CA ALA A 135 1.66 14.57 8.50
C ALA A 135 0.57 13.65 9.07
N THR A 136 -0.59 13.64 8.43
CA THR A 136 -1.72 12.77 8.80
C THR A 136 -2.79 12.77 7.70
N GLY A 137 -3.61 11.73 7.70
CA GLY A 137 -4.82 11.63 6.87
C GLY A 137 -5.77 12.82 6.99
N LYS A 138 -6.70 12.91 6.03
CA LYS A 138 -7.63 14.05 5.92
C LYS A 138 -8.38 14.39 7.20
N HIS A 139 -8.92 13.34 7.81
CA HIS A 139 -9.82 13.43 8.95
C HIS A 139 -9.13 13.85 10.26
N HIS A 140 -7.81 13.64 10.39
CA HIS A 140 -7.08 13.90 11.63
C HIS A 140 -6.33 15.24 11.65
N PHE A 141 -6.37 15.99 10.56
CA PHE A 141 -5.52 17.18 10.42
C PHE A 141 -5.94 18.35 11.30
N ALA A 142 -7.25 18.56 11.49
CA ALA A 142 -7.74 19.59 12.41
C ALA A 142 -7.25 19.32 13.84
N ASP A 143 -7.49 18.10 14.34
CA ASP A 143 -7.04 17.65 15.66
C ASP A 143 -5.53 17.75 15.81
N ARG A 144 -4.77 17.31 14.79
CA ARG A 144 -3.31 17.33 14.83
C ARG A 144 -2.77 18.76 14.82
N ARG A 145 -3.36 19.65 14.03
CA ARG A 145 -3.02 21.08 14.02
C ARG A 145 -3.23 21.70 15.40
N GLN A 146 -4.39 21.46 16.00
CA GLN A 146 -4.72 21.98 17.33
C GLN A 146 -3.72 21.50 18.38
N ARG A 147 -3.37 20.20 18.37
CA ARG A 147 -2.37 19.63 19.29
C ARG A 147 -0.98 20.24 19.11
N VAL A 148 -0.55 20.47 17.87
CA VAL A 148 0.80 20.97 17.56
C VAL A 148 0.94 22.45 17.88
N PHE A 149 -0.05 23.27 17.51
CA PHE A 149 0.05 24.73 17.63
C PHE A 149 -0.65 25.30 18.88
N LYS A 150 -1.37 24.47 19.65
CA LYS A 150 -2.16 24.90 20.81
C LYS A 150 -3.08 26.09 20.49
N GLU A 151 -3.62 26.14 19.28
CA GLU A 151 -4.54 27.19 18.85
C GLU A 151 -5.94 26.93 19.44
N ASP A 152 -6.44 27.85 20.27
CA ASP A 152 -7.86 27.93 20.61
C ASP A 152 -8.64 28.24 19.32
N VAL A 153 -9.56 27.35 18.94
CA VAL A 153 -10.43 27.57 17.79
C VAL A 153 -11.36 28.73 18.12
N LYS A 154 -11.06 29.94 17.61
CA LYS A 154 -12.10 30.95 17.42
C LYS A 154 -12.99 30.46 16.28
N GLU A 155 -14.20 30.03 16.62
CA GLU A 155 -15.25 29.76 15.65
C GLU A 155 -15.37 30.94 14.67
N THR A 156 -15.20 30.66 13.39
CA THR A 156 -15.61 31.60 12.34
C THR A 156 -17.15 31.63 12.31
N PRO A 157 -17.81 32.80 12.42
CA PRO A 157 -19.25 32.89 12.34
C PRO A 157 -19.73 32.50 10.93
N SER A 158 -20.89 31.83 10.91
CA SER A 158 -21.62 31.32 9.75
C SER A 158 -21.91 32.36 8.67
#